data_AF-M3H087-F1
#
_entry.id   AF-M3H087-F1
#
_cell.length_a   1.000
_cell.length_b   1.000
_cell.length_c   1.000
_cell.angle_alpha   90.00
_cell.angle_beta   90.00
_cell.angle_gamma   90.00
#
_symmetry.space_group_name_H-M   'P 1'
#
loop_
_entity.id
_entity.type
_entity.pdbx_description
1 polymer ?
#
loop_
_entity_poly.entity_id
_entity_poly.type
_entity_poly.pdbx_seq_one_letter_code
_entity_poly.pdbx_strand_id
1 'polypeptide(L)'
;MKQIASGFLRMMDHQGIDPVSYIWVTATYDSDSSEKQKANIQENPNILNYLGKKLRLEFTGKIRCVSCGRITKKSFNQGNCFTCFQTLAENDLCILRPDTCHFHLGTCREPDWGDTHCFISHTVYLANSSAIKVGITKENPVSNRWVDQGAVQGIPLVEVSSRRDAGIIEKELSKVLSDRTTWQKMVSGDPEPVDLVFKKKSF
;
A
#
# COMPACT_ATOMS: atom_id res chain seq x y z
N MET A 1 8.90 28.94 -15.48
CA MET A 1 8.04 27.77 -15.18
C MET A 1 7.11 28.15 -14.04
N LYS A 2 5.82 27.81 -14.08
CA LYS A 2 4.87 28.12 -12.99
C LYS A 2 5.01 27.07 -11.88
N GLN A 3 5.21 27.49 -10.64
CA GLN A 3 5.19 26.58 -9.48
C GLN A 3 3.76 26.09 -9.26
N ILE A 4 3.58 24.77 -9.25
CA ILE A 4 2.26 24.12 -9.12
C ILE A 4 2.03 23.65 -7.67
N ALA A 5 3.08 23.21 -6.99
CA ALA A 5 3.05 22.77 -5.60
C ALA A 5 4.44 22.95 -4.96
N SER A 6 4.48 23.05 -3.64
CA SER A 6 5.71 23.02 -2.83
C SER A 6 5.44 22.40 -1.47
N GLY A 7 6.43 21.73 -0.91
CA GLY A 7 6.33 21.10 0.40
C GLY A 7 7.03 19.75 0.40
N PHE A 8 6.67 18.92 1.37
CA PHE A 8 7.16 17.54 1.48
C PHE A 8 6.20 16.62 0.73
N LEU A 9 6.70 15.95 -0.31
CA LEU A 9 5.91 15.01 -1.10
C LEU A 9 5.39 13.87 -0.21
N ARG A 10 4.13 13.48 -0.41
CA ARG A 10 3.47 12.33 0.23
C ARG A 10 3.02 11.31 -0.81
N MET A 11 2.58 10.16 -0.32
CA MET A 11 1.91 9.17 -1.16
C MET A 11 0.71 9.83 -1.84
N MET A 12 0.59 9.63 -3.15
CA MET A 12 -0.54 10.12 -3.92
C MET A 12 -1.81 9.41 -3.46
N ASP A 13 -2.90 10.15 -3.37
CA ASP A 13 -4.21 9.59 -3.02
C ASP A 13 -5.07 9.45 -4.29
N HIS A 14 -6.13 8.66 -4.23
CA HIS A 14 -7.03 8.44 -5.34
C HIS A 14 -8.46 8.13 -4.89
N GLN A 15 -9.44 8.41 -5.74
CA GLN A 15 -10.85 8.16 -5.50
C GLN A 15 -11.55 7.67 -6.76
N GLY A 16 -12.54 6.80 -6.59
CA GLY A 16 -13.31 6.22 -7.69
C GLY A 16 -12.58 5.07 -8.39
N ILE A 17 -13.35 4.28 -9.15
CA ILE A 17 -12.85 3.16 -9.97
C ILE A 17 -13.09 3.40 -11.47
N ASP A 18 -14.11 4.21 -11.81
CA ASP A 18 -14.40 4.66 -13.18
C ASP A 18 -15.29 5.93 -13.14
N PRO A 19 -14.77 7.13 -13.45
CA PRO A 19 -13.35 7.44 -13.67
C PRO A 19 -12.57 7.46 -12.34
N VAL A 20 -11.30 7.03 -12.38
CA VAL A 20 -10.36 7.21 -11.27
C VAL A 20 -9.89 8.67 -11.23
N SER A 21 -9.99 9.30 -10.07
CA SER A 21 -9.47 10.65 -9.80
C SER A 21 -8.24 10.56 -8.91
N TYR A 22 -7.12 11.12 -9.36
CA TYR A 22 -5.87 11.15 -8.59
C TYR A 22 -5.71 12.49 -7.86
N ILE A 23 -5.13 12.44 -6.66
CA ILE A 23 -4.94 13.59 -5.78
C ILE A 23 -3.47 13.69 -5.42
N TRP A 24 -2.83 14.81 -5.80
CA TRP A 24 -1.45 15.07 -5.43
C TRP A 24 -1.38 15.58 -3.99
N VAL A 25 -0.64 14.87 -3.12
CA VAL A 25 -0.57 15.16 -1.69
C VAL A 25 0.81 15.71 -1.31
N THR A 26 0.81 16.87 -0.66
CA THR A 26 2.00 17.47 -0.02
C THR A 26 1.76 17.76 1.44
N ALA A 27 2.84 17.87 2.21
CA ALA A 27 2.80 18.28 3.61
C ALA A 27 3.62 19.55 3.82
N THR A 28 3.13 20.41 4.72
CA THR A 28 3.87 21.55 5.27
C THR A 28 3.99 21.42 6.78
N TYR A 29 4.86 22.21 7.38
CA TYR A 29 5.18 22.18 8.81
C TYR A 29 5.38 23.59 9.31
N ASP A 30 5.01 23.83 10.57
CA ASP A 30 5.03 25.17 11.17
C ASP A 30 6.44 25.75 11.31
N SER A 31 7.45 24.88 11.45
CA SER A 31 8.85 25.30 11.56
C SER A 31 9.80 24.37 10.81
N ASP A 32 10.95 24.91 10.41
CA ASP A 32 12.05 24.16 9.81
C ASP A 32 12.89 23.37 10.84
N SER A 33 12.45 23.30 12.09
CA SER A 33 13.13 22.55 13.15
C SER A 33 13.12 21.04 12.91
N SER A 34 14.11 20.35 13.49
CA SER A 34 14.19 18.88 13.48
C SER A 34 13.34 18.22 14.57
N GLU A 35 12.52 18.99 15.30
CA GLU A 35 11.65 18.49 16.36
C GLU A 35 10.45 17.73 15.79
N LYS A 36 9.75 16.99 16.67
CA LYS A 36 8.51 16.31 16.27
C LYS A 36 7.46 17.36 15.96
N GLN A 37 6.83 17.24 14.80
CA GLN A 37 5.84 18.22 14.33
C GLN A 37 4.75 17.47 13.58
N LYS A 38 3.50 17.93 13.75
CA LYS A 38 2.39 17.43 12.96
C LYS A 38 2.47 18.00 11.54
N ALA A 39 2.10 17.18 10.56
CA ALA A 39 2.06 17.61 9.17
C ALA A 39 0.74 18.33 8.89
N ASN A 40 0.81 19.48 8.21
CA ASN A 40 -0.33 20.14 7.61
C ASN A 40 -0.46 19.62 6.17
N ILE A 41 -1.39 18.69 5.94
CA ILE A 41 -1.61 18.04 4.65
C ILE A 41 -2.31 19.00 3.68
N GLN A 42 -1.86 18.98 2.43
CA GLN A 42 -2.39 19.75 1.33
C GLN A 42 -2.67 18.79 0.17
N GLU A 43 -3.90 18.85 -0.33
CA GLU A 43 -4.38 18.01 -1.42
C GLU A 43 -4.61 18.86 -2.67
N ASN A 44 -4.13 18.38 -3.80
CA ASN A 44 -4.36 19.00 -5.10
C ASN A 44 -5.00 17.98 -6.06
N PRO A 45 -6.34 18.02 -6.22
CA PRO A 45 -7.07 17.12 -7.11
C PRO A 45 -6.91 17.49 -8.60
N ASN A 46 -6.36 18.67 -8.91
CA ASN A 46 -6.20 19.15 -10.28
C ASN A 46 -4.95 18.59 -10.98
N ILE A 47 -4.31 17.56 -10.43
CA ILE A 47 -3.11 16.97 -11.01
C ILE A 47 -3.35 16.45 -12.44
N LEU A 48 -4.55 15.96 -12.72
CA LEU A 48 -4.95 15.45 -14.03
C LEU A 48 -4.93 16.53 -15.12
N ASN A 49 -5.08 17.81 -14.74
CA ASN A 49 -4.98 18.93 -15.68
C ASN A 49 -3.56 19.12 -16.23
N TYR A 50 -2.58 18.39 -15.72
CA TYR A 50 -1.18 18.40 -16.17
C TYR A 50 -0.79 17.18 -17.00
N LEU A 51 -1.74 16.28 -17.31
CA LEU A 51 -1.49 15.19 -18.25
C LEU A 51 -1.03 15.73 -19.62
N GLY A 52 -0.05 15.05 -20.22
CA GLY A 52 0.58 15.46 -21.48
C GLY A 52 1.51 16.68 -21.39
N LYS A 53 1.65 17.32 -20.21
CA LYS A 53 2.53 18.48 -20.02
C LYS A 53 3.89 18.07 -19.46
N LYS A 54 4.93 18.87 -19.72
CA LYS A 54 6.26 18.68 -19.10
C LYS A 54 6.27 19.23 -17.67
N LEU A 55 6.53 18.36 -16.71
CA LEU A 55 6.71 18.70 -15.30
C LEU A 55 8.20 18.62 -14.92
N ARG A 56 8.63 19.50 -14.00
CA ARG A 56 9.95 19.44 -13.37
C ARG A 56 9.75 19.31 -11.87
N LEU A 57 10.38 18.29 -11.29
CA LEU A 57 10.46 18.10 -9.85
C LEU A 57 11.83 18.56 -9.38
N GLU A 58 11.86 19.36 -8.31
CA GLU A 58 13.10 19.85 -7.70
C GLU A 58 13.17 19.36 -6.26
N PHE A 59 14.18 18.53 -5.98
CA PHE A 59 14.40 18.00 -4.64
C PHE A 59 15.32 18.93 -3.86
N THR A 60 14.82 19.47 -2.75
CA THR A 60 15.53 20.44 -1.92
C THR A 60 16.57 19.82 -0.98
N GLY A 61 16.74 18.50 -0.99
CA GLY A 61 17.62 17.77 -0.07
C GLY A 61 17.01 17.47 1.30
N LYS A 62 15.80 17.97 1.59
CA LYS A 62 15.12 17.76 2.87
C LYS A 62 14.13 16.60 2.79
N ILE A 63 14.23 15.67 3.73
CA ILE A 63 13.26 14.59 3.93
C ILE A 63 12.67 14.73 5.33
N ARG A 64 11.36 14.55 5.45
CA ARG A 64 10.67 14.50 6.75
C ARG A 64 9.90 13.21 6.92
N CYS A 65 10.05 12.64 8.11
CA CYS A 65 9.32 11.45 8.54
C CYS A 65 7.81 11.66 8.37
N VAL A 66 7.12 10.70 7.75
CA VAL A 66 5.66 10.75 7.58
C VAL A 66 4.93 10.70 8.92
N SER A 67 5.40 9.89 9.88
CA SER A 67 4.69 9.69 11.16
C SER A 67 5.02 10.75 12.22
N CYS A 68 6.28 11.24 12.31
CA CYS A 68 6.67 12.19 13.37
C CYS A 68 7.13 13.57 12.89
N GLY A 69 7.24 13.80 11.58
CA GLY A 69 7.59 15.10 11.00
C GLY A 69 9.04 15.55 11.16
N ARG A 70 9.89 14.81 11.89
CA ARG A 70 11.31 15.13 12.05
C ARG A 70 12.05 15.09 10.72
N ILE A 71 13.02 15.99 10.58
CA ILE A 71 13.97 15.97 9.45
C ILE A 71 14.87 14.75 9.58
N THR A 72 15.08 14.06 8.46
CA THR A 72 15.95 12.89 8.36
C THR A 72 16.78 12.95 7.09
N LYS A 73 17.95 12.32 7.11
CA LYS A 73 18.80 12.21 5.91
C LYS A 73 18.31 11.12 4.94
N LYS A 74 17.54 10.15 5.46
CA LYS A 74 17.04 9.00 4.73
C LYS A 74 15.64 8.64 5.22
N SER A 75 14.80 8.16 4.32
CA SER A 75 13.50 7.55 4.65
C SER A 75 13.62 6.03 4.64
N PHE A 76 12.84 5.39 5.51
CA PHE A 76 12.71 3.94 5.63
C PHE A 76 11.24 3.56 5.43
N ASN A 77 11.00 2.37 4.86
CA ASN A 77 9.66 1.85 4.57
C ASN A 77 8.75 2.91 3.89
N GLN A 78 7.61 3.23 4.49
CA GLN A 78 6.61 4.18 3.96
C GLN A 78 6.97 5.66 4.16
N GLY A 79 8.25 6.01 4.30
CA GLY A 79 8.67 7.41 4.49
C GLY A 79 9.02 7.77 5.94
N ASN A 80 9.30 6.79 6.78
CA ASN A 80 9.60 6.99 8.20
C ASN A 80 11.09 7.29 8.47
N CYS A 81 11.39 7.97 9.59
CA CYS A 81 12.75 8.05 10.09
C CYS A 81 13.16 6.73 10.77
N PHE A 82 14.45 6.54 11.05
CA PHE A 82 14.98 5.30 11.62
C PHE A 82 14.31 4.92 12.95
N THR A 83 14.10 5.87 13.85
CA THR A 83 13.42 5.60 15.14
C THR A 83 11.99 5.12 14.93
N CYS A 84 11.18 5.81 14.10
CA CYS A 84 9.80 5.39 13.81
C CYS A 84 9.77 4.03 13.10
N PHE A 85 10.72 3.78 12.21
CA PHE A 85 10.85 2.49 11.53
C PHE A 85 11.09 1.32 12.50
N GLN A 86 11.91 1.54 13.53
CA GLN A 86 12.18 0.50 14.55
C GLN A 86 11.06 0.33 15.57
N THR A 87 10.29 1.39 15.84
CA THR A 87 9.37 1.43 16.98
C THR A 87 7.91 1.24 16.60
N LEU A 88 7.47 1.72 15.44
CA LEU A 88 6.05 1.61 15.06
C LEU A 88 5.73 0.23 14.49
N ALA A 89 4.57 -0.31 14.85
CA ALA A 89 4.09 -1.61 14.39
C ALA A 89 3.77 -1.62 12.88
N GLU A 90 3.37 -0.48 12.31
CA GLU A 90 3.15 -0.33 10.86
C GLU A 90 4.42 -0.58 10.00
N ASN A 91 5.60 -0.53 10.63
CA ASN A 91 6.88 -0.78 9.98
C ASN A 91 7.45 -2.17 10.31
N ASP A 92 6.68 -3.01 10.98
CA ASP A 92 7.16 -4.33 11.36
C ASP A 92 7.14 -5.31 10.18
N LEU A 93 7.96 -6.36 10.28
CA LEU A 93 8.10 -7.35 9.21
C LEU A 93 6.77 -8.05 8.92
N CYS A 94 5.93 -8.25 9.95
CA CYS A 94 4.62 -8.87 9.80
C CYS A 94 3.63 -8.04 8.96
N ILE A 95 3.90 -6.75 8.71
CA ILE A 95 3.12 -5.95 7.77
C ILE A 95 3.41 -6.37 6.33
N LEU A 96 4.67 -6.73 6.04
CA LEU A 96 5.08 -7.22 4.71
C LEU A 96 4.86 -8.72 4.55
N ARG A 97 4.98 -9.49 5.64
CA ARG A 97 4.83 -10.96 5.69
C ARG A 97 3.85 -11.34 6.79
N PRO A 98 2.55 -11.32 6.50
CA PRO A 98 1.53 -11.43 7.55
C PRO A 98 1.55 -12.76 8.30
N ASP A 99 2.06 -13.82 7.68
CA ASP A 99 2.31 -15.12 8.32
C ASP A 99 3.30 -15.03 9.49
N THR A 100 4.21 -14.05 9.51
CA THR A 100 5.20 -13.85 10.57
C THR A 100 4.69 -12.95 11.70
N CYS A 101 3.38 -12.72 11.79
CA CYS A 101 2.81 -11.94 12.90
C CYS A 101 3.09 -12.61 14.25
N HIS A 102 3.73 -11.85 15.14
CA HIS A 102 4.20 -12.28 16.46
C HIS A 102 3.35 -11.74 17.61
N PHE A 103 2.16 -11.18 17.31
CA PHE A 103 1.27 -10.64 18.33
C PHE A 103 0.93 -11.65 19.44
N HIS A 104 0.62 -12.89 19.06
CA HIS A 104 0.35 -14.00 19.97
C HIS A 104 1.51 -14.35 20.92
N LEU A 105 2.74 -13.87 20.63
CA LEU A 105 3.91 -14.04 21.49
C LEU A 105 4.08 -12.89 22.50
N GLY A 106 3.20 -11.88 22.48
CA GLY A 106 3.28 -10.71 23.36
C GLY A 106 4.40 -9.71 22.98
N THR A 107 5.00 -9.84 21.80
CA THR A 107 6.14 -9.02 21.35
C THR A 107 5.76 -7.93 20.34
N CYS A 108 4.47 -7.70 20.12
CA CYS A 108 4.01 -6.63 19.24
C CYS A 108 4.52 -5.27 19.74
N ARG A 109 5.04 -4.42 18.84
CA ARG A 109 5.58 -3.11 19.20
C ARG A 109 4.51 -2.17 19.75
N GLU A 110 3.29 -2.30 19.24
CA GLU A 110 2.12 -1.52 19.64
C GLU A 110 0.89 -2.45 19.70
N PRO A 111 0.63 -3.13 20.84
CA PRO A 111 -0.47 -4.09 20.96
C PRO A 111 -1.85 -3.51 20.64
N ASP A 112 -2.18 -2.32 21.18
CA ASP A 112 -3.48 -1.66 20.92
C ASP A 112 -3.68 -1.34 19.42
N TRP A 113 -2.59 -1.01 18.73
CA TRP A 113 -2.60 -0.86 17.27
C TRP A 113 -2.83 -2.20 16.57
N GLY A 114 -2.18 -3.26 17.05
CA GLY A 114 -2.35 -4.62 16.58
C GLY A 114 -3.80 -5.10 16.65
N ASP A 115 -4.50 -4.88 17.75
CA ASP A 115 -5.91 -5.25 17.92
C ASP A 115 -6.80 -4.63 16.83
N THR A 116 -6.55 -3.36 16.50
CA THR A 116 -7.36 -2.61 15.53
C THR A 116 -6.94 -2.78 14.07
N HIS A 117 -5.72 -3.27 13.80
CA HIS A 117 -5.17 -3.36 12.43
C HIS A 117 -4.86 -4.78 11.97
N CYS A 118 -4.50 -5.68 12.88
CA CYS A 118 -4.16 -7.06 12.59
C CYS A 118 -5.36 -8.00 12.79
N PHE A 119 -6.24 -7.72 13.75
CA PHE A 119 -7.40 -8.56 14.10
C PHE A 119 -8.71 -7.98 13.58
N ILE A 120 -8.68 -7.63 12.30
CA ILE A 120 -9.87 -7.25 11.54
C ILE A 120 -10.09 -8.29 10.44
N SER A 121 -11.31 -8.28 9.88
CA SER A 121 -11.63 -9.14 8.74
C SER A 121 -10.67 -8.90 7.57
N HIS A 122 -10.13 -10.00 7.03
CA HIS A 122 -9.32 -10.01 5.83
C HIS A 122 -9.86 -11.06 4.86
N THR A 123 -9.93 -10.69 3.58
CA THR A 123 -10.30 -11.58 2.49
C THR A 123 -9.06 -12.01 1.73
N VAL A 124 -8.88 -13.33 1.59
CA VAL A 124 -7.94 -13.94 0.64
C VAL A 124 -8.64 -14.06 -0.70
N TYR A 125 -7.99 -13.66 -1.79
CA TYR A 125 -8.58 -13.66 -3.13
C TYR A 125 -7.59 -14.18 -4.18
N LEU A 126 -8.12 -14.70 -5.29
CA LEU A 126 -7.34 -14.87 -6.52
C LEU A 126 -7.49 -13.62 -7.38
N ALA A 127 -6.43 -13.23 -8.07
CA ALA A 127 -6.46 -12.16 -9.05
C ALA A 127 -5.67 -12.53 -10.32
N ASN A 128 -6.10 -11.99 -11.46
CA ASN A 128 -5.43 -12.13 -12.76
C ASN A 128 -4.90 -10.77 -13.20
N SER A 129 -3.59 -10.57 -13.14
CA SER A 129 -2.90 -9.36 -13.62
C SER A 129 -1.97 -9.63 -14.80
N SER A 130 -1.08 -10.61 -14.65
CA SER A 130 -0.28 -11.20 -15.75
C SER A 130 -0.27 -12.72 -15.72
N ALA A 131 -0.70 -13.26 -14.58
CA ALA A 131 -0.89 -14.65 -14.23
C ALA A 131 -1.82 -14.67 -13.00
N ILE A 132 -2.36 -15.85 -12.67
CA ILE A 132 -3.14 -16.03 -11.44
C ILE A 132 -2.21 -15.89 -10.23
N LYS A 133 -2.55 -14.96 -9.35
CA LYS A 133 -1.89 -14.75 -8.05
C LYS A 133 -2.90 -14.85 -6.92
N VAL A 134 -2.39 -15.13 -5.73
CA VAL A 134 -3.13 -14.97 -4.48
C VAL A 134 -2.78 -13.61 -3.88
N GLY A 135 -3.75 -12.97 -3.24
CA GLY A 135 -3.52 -11.78 -2.44
C GLY A 135 -4.46 -11.71 -1.25
N ILE A 136 -4.16 -10.81 -0.33
CA ILE A 136 -4.99 -10.52 0.84
C ILE A 136 -5.44 -9.06 0.83
N THR A 137 -6.66 -8.79 1.27
CA THR A 137 -7.19 -7.44 1.45
C THR A 137 -7.99 -7.33 2.73
N LYS A 138 -8.13 -6.12 3.26
CA LYS A 138 -9.09 -5.78 4.31
C LYS A 138 -10.40 -5.20 3.75
N GLU A 139 -10.45 -4.97 2.43
CA GLU A 139 -11.62 -4.41 1.74
C GLU A 139 -12.71 -5.47 1.57
N ASN A 140 -13.95 -5.08 1.86
CA ASN A 140 -15.14 -5.89 1.60
C ASN A 140 -16.27 -4.99 1.07
N PRO A 141 -16.77 -5.19 -0.17
CA PRO A 141 -16.28 -6.14 -1.17
C PRO A 141 -14.86 -5.77 -1.65
N VAL A 142 -14.12 -6.74 -2.17
CA VAL A 142 -12.80 -6.50 -2.77
C VAL A 142 -12.98 -5.62 -4.01
N SER A 143 -12.80 -4.31 -3.87
CA SER A 143 -13.10 -3.35 -4.95
C SER A 143 -11.86 -2.68 -5.54
N ASN A 144 -10.87 -2.31 -4.72
CA ASN A 144 -9.79 -1.40 -5.16
C ASN A 144 -8.42 -2.07 -5.19
N ARG A 145 -8.10 -2.93 -4.22
CA ARG A 145 -6.72 -3.42 -4.02
C ARG A 145 -6.10 -4.24 -5.17
N TRP A 146 -6.91 -5.03 -5.86
CA TRP A 146 -6.51 -5.76 -7.07
C TRP A 146 -6.28 -4.85 -8.28
N VAL A 147 -7.06 -3.76 -8.43
CA VAL A 147 -6.88 -2.74 -9.49
C VAL A 147 -5.55 -2.01 -9.28
N ASP A 148 -5.22 -1.64 -8.04
CA ASP A 148 -3.93 -1.03 -7.68
C ASP A 148 -2.72 -1.91 -8.04
N GLN A 149 -2.94 -3.23 -8.18
CA GLN A 149 -1.91 -4.19 -8.56
C GLN A 149 -2.03 -4.64 -10.03
N GLY A 150 -2.77 -3.89 -10.86
CA GLY A 150 -2.93 -4.14 -12.30
C GLY A 150 -3.68 -5.42 -12.63
N ALA A 151 -4.57 -5.90 -11.75
CA ALA A 151 -5.42 -7.04 -12.04
C ALA A 151 -6.72 -6.64 -12.74
N VAL A 152 -7.11 -7.44 -13.74
CA VAL A 152 -8.34 -7.25 -14.54
C VAL A 152 -9.46 -8.18 -14.07
N GLN A 153 -9.13 -9.29 -13.41
CA GLN A 153 -10.09 -10.23 -12.81
C GLN A 153 -9.68 -10.66 -11.41
N GLY A 154 -10.65 -11.12 -10.63
CA GLY A 154 -10.47 -11.44 -9.23
C GLY A 154 -11.72 -12.03 -8.61
N ILE A 155 -11.52 -12.94 -7.66
CA ILE A 155 -12.59 -13.65 -6.96
C ILE A 155 -12.18 -13.88 -5.50
N PRO A 156 -13.06 -13.61 -4.52
CA PRO A 156 -12.78 -13.93 -3.13
C PRO A 156 -12.73 -15.46 -2.94
N LEU A 157 -11.77 -15.93 -2.15
CA LEU A 157 -11.63 -17.32 -1.74
C LEU A 157 -12.28 -17.55 -0.38
N VAL A 158 -11.76 -16.87 0.63
CA VAL A 158 -12.12 -17.05 2.04
C VAL A 158 -11.94 -15.74 2.81
N GLU A 159 -12.83 -15.50 3.77
CA GLU A 159 -12.73 -14.41 4.73
C GLU A 159 -12.28 -14.97 6.09
N VAL A 160 -11.31 -14.32 6.73
CA VAL A 160 -10.74 -14.70 8.02
C VAL A 160 -10.71 -13.50 8.96
N SER A 161 -10.71 -13.77 10.27
CA SER A 161 -10.78 -12.72 11.31
C SER A 161 -9.43 -12.09 11.66
N SER A 162 -8.32 -12.58 11.12
CA SER A 162 -7.01 -12.01 11.36
C SER A 162 -6.15 -11.95 10.10
N ARG A 163 -5.33 -10.90 10.02
CA ARG A 163 -4.32 -10.70 8.97
C ARG A 163 -3.31 -11.85 8.94
N ARG A 164 -3.01 -12.43 10.11
CA ARG A 164 -2.06 -13.54 10.24
C ARG A 164 -2.58 -14.79 9.55
N ASP A 165 -3.84 -15.14 9.77
CA ASP A 165 -4.44 -16.32 9.15
C ASP A 165 -4.52 -16.14 7.63
N ALA A 166 -4.85 -14.91 7.18
CA ALA A 166 -4.83 -14.58 5.76
C ALA A 166 -3.43 -14.78 5.16
N GLY A 167 -2.38 -14.35 5.87
CA GLY A 167 -0.98 -14.55 5.45
C GLY A 167 -0.54 -16.01 5.43
N ILE A 168 -0.99 -16.82 6.39
CA ILE A 168 -0.70 -18.27 6.39
C ILE A 168 -1.32 -18.91 5.15
N ILE A 169 -2.57 -18.60 4.84
CA ILE A 169 -3.27 -19.12 3.66
C ILE A 169 -2.59 -18.64 2.37
N GLU A 170 -2.29 -17.34 2.27
CA GLU A 170 -1.57 -16.75 1.13
C GLU A 170 -0.23 -17.46 0.88
N LYS A 171 0.56 -17.70 1.94
CA LYS A 171 1.85 -18.38 1.85
C LYS A 171 1.76 -19.82 1.40
N GLU A 172 0.71 -20.55 1.79
CA GLU A 172 0.49 -21.91 1.32
C GLU A 172 0.04 -21.93 -0.15
N LEU A 173 -0.86 -21.02 -0.54
CA LEU A 173 -1.33 -20.90 -1.92
C LEU A 173 -0.23 -20.44 -2.88
N SER A 174 0.70 -19.59 -2.44
CA SER A 174 1.83 -19.13 -3.26
C SER A 174 2.86 -20.21 -3.59
N LYS A 175 2.81 -21.39 -2.93
CA LYS A 175 3.62 -22.56 -3.31
C LYS A 175 3.14 -23.22 -4.60
N VAL A 176 1.84 -23.10 -4.90
CA VAL A 176 1.18 -23.75 -6.04
C VAL A 176 0.72 -22.75 -7.11
N LEU A 177 0.67 -21.46 -6.78
CA LEU A 177 0.42 -20.35 -7.69
C LEU A 177 1.71 -19.57 -7.95
N SER A 178 1.93 -19.11 -9.18
CA SER A 178 3.15 -18.36 -9.51
C SER A 178 3.11 -16.96 -8.86
N ASP A 179 3.99 -16.72 -7.90
CA ASP A 179 4.13 -15.43 -7.19
C ASP A 179 4.87 -14.34 -8.01
N ARG A 180 5.35 -14.66 -9.22
CA ARG A 180 6.15 -13.74 -10.03
C ARG A 180 5.29 -12.89 -10.95
N THR A 181 4.99 -11.67 -10.50
CA THR A 181 4.46 -10.62 -11.38
C THR A 181 5.60 -10.08 -12.26
N THR A 182 5.54 -10.29 -13.57
CA THR A 182 6.47 -9.63 -14.50
C THR A 182 5.94 -8.24 -14.78
N TRP A 183 6.48 -7.23 -14.11
CA TRP A 183 6.01 -5.84 -14.23
C TRP A 183 5.96 -5.35 -15.69
N GLN A 184 6.86 -5.84 -16.56
CA GLN A 184 6.85 -5.52 -17.98
C GLN A 184 5.55 -5.97 -18.67
N LYS A 185 5.08 -7.20 -18.37
CA LYS A 185 3.82 -7.70 -18.93
C LYS A 185 2.63 -6.90 -18.42
N MET A 186 2.62 -6.55 -17.14
CA MET A 186 1.56 -5.76 -16.51
C MET A 186 1.38 -4.37 -17.15
N VAL A 187 2.44 -3.76 -17.69
CA VAL A 187 2.39 -2.43 -18.34
C VAL A 187 2.22 -2.54 -19.86
N SER A 188 2.32 -3.74 -20.43
CA SER A 188 2.27 -3.96 -21.89
C SER A 188 0.86 -4.18 -22.44
N GLY A 189 -0.13 -4.43 -21.57
CA GLY A 189 -1.51 -4.65 -21.95
C GLY A 189 -2.25 -5.53 -20.93
N ASP A 190 -3.54 -5.74 -21.18
CA ASP A 190 -4.37 -6.57 -20.31
C ASP A 190 -3.99 -8.06 -20.43
N PRO A 191 -4.04 -8.82 -19.32
CA PRO A 191 -3.85 -10.26 -19.36
C PRO A 191 -5.00 -10.94 -20.10
N GLU A 192 -4.69 -12.10 -20.69
CA GLU A 192 -5.73 -12.99 -21.19
C GLU A 192 -6.73 -13.36 -20.07
N PRO A 193 -8.04 -13.29 -20.34
CA PRO A 193 -9.06 -13.69 -19.37
C PRO A 193 -8.91 -15.14 -18.93
N VAL A 194 -9.14 -15.38 -17.64
CA VAL A 194 -9.08 -16.71 -17.01
C VAL A 194 -10.41 -17.00 -16.32
N ASP A 195 -10.85 -18.26 -16.36
CA ASP A 195 -11.98 -18.74 -15.55
C ASP A 195 -11.54 -18.92 -14.08
N LEU A 196 -11.69 -17.85 -13.32
CA LEU A 196 -11.37 -17.86 -11.89
C LEU A 196 -12.35 -18.71 -11.06
N VAL A 197 -13.58 -18.93 -11.53
CA VAL A 197 -14.57 -19.77 -10.82
C VAL A 197 -14.13 -21.23 -10.91
N PHE A 198 -13.71 -21.68 -12.09
CA PHE A 198 -13.13 -22.99 -12.27
C PHE A 198 -11.85 -23.14 -11.45
N LYS A 199 -10.94 -22.15 -11.50
CA LYS A 199 -9.68 -22.22 -10.76
C LYS A 199 -9.89 -22.29 -9.25
N LYS A 200 -10.86 -21.54 -8.71
CA LYS A 200 -11.22 -21.56 -7.28
C LYS A 200 -11.55 -22.96 -6.78
N LYS A 201 -12.18 -23.83 -7.59
CA LYS A 201 -12.51 -25.21 -7.22
C LYS A 201 -11.30 -26.14 -7.04
N SER A 202 -10.11 -25.70 -7.46
CA SER A 202 -8.87 -26.47 -7.29
C SER A 202 -8.24 -26.31 -5.91
N PHE A 203 -8.84 -25.49 -5.04
CA PHE A 203 -8.39 -25.16 -3.69
C PHE A 203 -9.54 -25.36 -2.70
#